data_AF-A0A1J0VN80-F1
#
_entry.id   AF-A0A1J0VN80-F1
#
_cell.length_a   1.000
_cell.length_b   1.000
_cell.length_c   1.000
_cell.angle_alpha   90.00
_cell.angle_beta   90.00
_cell.angle_gamma   90.00
#
_symmetry.space_group_name_H-M   'P 1'
#
loop_
_entity.id
_entity.type
_entity.pdbx_description
1 polymer ?
#
loop_
_entity_poly.entity_id
_entity_poly.type
_entity_poly.pdbx_seq_one_letter_code
_entity_poly.pdbx_strand_id
1 'polypeptide(L)'
;MIVMSFITTHTGLSHGIDATYSESRPTRHDPTTIVPAYIRVEFVTDYGSATLHLTMEDARVLAEQLPGLLMAHDAAEHAAREQAAAIAEAA
;
A
#
# COMPACT_ATOMS: atom_id res chain seq x y z
N MET A 1 -17.13 -19.88 -4.88
CA MET A 1 -17.08 -19.18 -3.59
C MET A 1 -15.79 -18.38 -3.58
N ILE A 2 -15.83 -17.07 -3.83
CA ILE A 2 -14.64 -16.22 -3.72
C ILE A 2 -14.45 -15.96 -2.23
N VAL A 3 -13.40 -16.52 -1.64
CA VAL A 3 -13.03 -16.18 -0.27
C VAL A 3 -12.43 -14.77 -0.34
N MET A 4 -13.15 -13.76 0.16
CA MET A 4 -12.60 -12.42 0.32
C MET A 4 -11.73 -12.43 1.58
N SER A 5 -10.47 -12.82 1.41
CA SER A 5 -9.43 -12.56 2.39
C SER A 5 -9.08 -11.08 2.31
N PHE A 6 -9.41 -10.30 3.33
CA PHE A 6 -8.90 -8.94 3.45
C PHE A 6 -7.73 -8.94 4.43
N ILE A 7 -6.64 -8.25 4.06
CA ILE A 7 -5.50 -7.99 4.95
C ILE A 7 -5.56 -6.51 5.28
N THR A 8 -5.72 -6.18 6.56
CA THR A 8 -5.64 -4.79 7.01
C THR A 8 -4.43 -4.62 7.90
N THR A 9 -3.43 -3.91 7.39
CA THR A 9 -2.24 -3.53 8.17
C THR A 9 -2.39 -2.08 8.60
N HIS A 10 -2.67 -1.85 9.89
CA HIS A 10 -2.69 -0.51 10.45
C HIS A 10 -1.29 -0.17 10.96
N THR A 11 -0.60 0.74 10.29
CA THR A 11 0.67 1.29 10.76
C THR A 11 0.44 2.76 11.03
N GLY A 12 0.16 3.09 12.30
CA GLY A 12 0.23 4.48 12.73
C GLY A 12 1.70 4.89 12.78
N LEU A 13 2.01 6.13 12.38
CA LEU A 13 3.35 6.75 12.47
C LEU A 13 4.37 6.30 11.42
N SER A 14 3.93 5.87 10.24
CA SER A 14 4.89 5.64 9.15
C SER A 14 5.39 6.97 8.57
N HIS A 15 6.71 7.14 8.50
CA HIS A 15 7.35 8.33 7.89
C HIS A 15 7.49 8.22 6.37
N GLY A 16 7.27 7.02 5.83
CA GLY A 16 7.40 6.73 4.42
C GLY A 16 7.16 5.27 4.09
N ILE A 17 7.18 5.00 2.79
CA ILE A 17 7.01 3.68 2.20
C ILE A 17 8.24 3.41 1.33
N ASP A 18 8.88 2.27 1.52
CA ASP A 18 9.90 1.74 0.60
C ASP A 18 9.41 0.44 -0.05
N ALA A 19 9.76 0.24 -1.31
CA ALA A 19 9.38 -0.94 -2.08
C ALA A 19 10.60 -1.56 -2.75
N THR A 20 10.92 -2.80 -2.40
CA THR A 20 12.09 -3.52 -2.92
C THR A 20 11.68 -4.83 -3.59
N TYR A 21 12.27 -5.13 -4.74
CA TYR A 21 12.13 -6.44 -5.40
C TYR A 21 13.00 -7.50 -4.73
N SER A 22 12.42 -8.69 -4.49
CA SER A 22 13.16 -9.87 -4.08
C SER A 22 13.02 -10.97 -5.12
N GLU A 23 14.15 -11.50 -5.56
CA GLU A 23 14.22 -12.68 -6.42
C GLU A 23 13.69 -13.94 -5.71
N SER A 24 13.27 -14.91 -6.53
CA SER A 24 12.89 -16.25 -6.06
C SER A 24 14.11 -16.93 -5.43
N ARG A 25 13.94 -17.52 -4.24
CA ARG A 25 15.04 -18.14 -3.50
C ARG A 25 14.55 -19.28 -2.62
N PRO A 26 15.41 -20.29 -2.32
CA PRO A 26 15.08 -21.29 -1.31
C PRO A 26 14.84 -20.65 0.07
N THR A 27 14.02 -21.29 0.90
CA THR A 27 13.89 -20.85 2.30
C THR A 27 15.19 -21.12 3.05
N ARG A 28 15.48 -20.30 4.07
CA ARG A 28 16.70 -20.44 4.88
C ARG A 28 16.77 -21.76 5.65
N HIS A 29 15.61 -22.31 6.04
CA HIS A 29 15.52 -23.48 6.92
C HIS A 29 15.25 -24.78 6.16
N ASP A 30 14.80 -24.68 4.91
CA ASP A 30 14.56 -25.82 4.02
C ASP A 30 14.91 -25.44 2.57
N PRO A 31 15.99 -26.00 2.01
CA PRO A 31 16.44 -25.68 0.65
C PRO A 31 15.52 -26.24 -0.44
N THR A 32 14.59 -27.13 -0.09
CA THR A 32 13.64 -27.73 -1.05
C THR A 32 12.37 -26.89 -1.19
N THR A 33 12.04 -26.07 -0.19
CA THR A 33 10.94 -25.11 -0.26
C THR A 33 11.44 -23.81 -0.91
N ILE A 34 10.76 -23.38 -1.98
CA ILE A 34 11.08 -22.14 -2.70
C ILE A 34 10.14 -21.01 -2.26
N VAL A 35 10.72 -19.89 -1.85
CA VAL A 35 10.01 -18.61 -1.72
C VAL A 35 9.95 -17.99 -3.11
N PRO A 36 8.76 -17.79 -3.71
CA PRO A 36 8.62 -17.16 -5.01
C PRO A 36 9.09 -15.71 -4.97
N ALA A 37 9.37 -15.11 -6.13
CA ALA A 37 9.70 -13.69 -6.20
C ALA A 37 8.54 -12.81 -5.69
N TYR A 38 8.86 -11.75 -4.95
CA TYR A 38 7.88 -10.87 -4.33
C TYR A 38 8.38 -9.42 -4.27
N ILE A 39 7.46 -8.47 -4.15
CA ILE A 39 7.76 -7.08 -3.78
C ILE A 39 7.59 -6.94 -2.28
N ARG A 40 8.64 -6.50 -1.60
CA ARG A 40 8.60 -6.14 -0.19
C ARG A 40 8.24 -4.66 -0.08
N VAL A 41 7.13 -4.36 0.57
CA VAL A 41 6.74 -3.01 0.94
C VAL A 41 6.99 -2.82 2.43
N GLU A 42 7.82 -1.85 2.78
CA GLU A 42 8.18 -1.54 4.16
C GLU A 42 7.62 -0.18 4.58
N PHE A 43 6.96 -0.17 5.72
CA PHE A 43 6.51 1.03 6.41
C PHE A 43 7.48 1.30 7.55
N VAL A 44 8.23 2.38 7.45
CA VAL A 44 9.19 2.79 8.48
C VAL A 44 8.45 3.59 9.53
N THR A 45 8.42 3.11 10.78
CA THR A 45 7.77 3.80 11.91
C THR A 45 8.76 4.11 13.02
N ASP A 46 8.39 5.01 13.93
CA ASP A 46 9.23 5.35 15.10
C ASP A 46 9.54 4.16 16.02
N TYR A 47 8.68 3.14 15.99
CA TYR A 47 8.74 1.98 16.89
C TYR A 47 9.14 0.68 16.18
N GLY A 48 9.52 0.76 14.91
CA GLY A 48 9.99 -0.40 14.13
C GLY A 48 9.58 -0.32 12.67
N SER A 49 9.37 -1.49 12.08
CA SER A 49 8.98 -1.62 10.67
C SER A 49 7.81 -2.57 10.55
N ALA A 50 6.80 -2.19 9.77
CA ALA A 50 5.81 -3.14 9.28
C ALA A 50 6.14 -3.49 7.83
N THR A 51 5.98 -4.75 7.47
CA THR A 51 6.34 -5.23 6.14
C THR A 51 5.18 -5.99 5.52
N LEU A 52 4.87 -5.68 4.27
CA LEU A 52 3.95 -6.43 3.42
C LEU A 52 4.75 -7.07 2.29
N HIS A 53 4.50 -8.35 2.01
CA HIS A 53 5.06 -9.04 0.85
C HIS A 53 3.95 -9.24 -0.17
N LEU A 54 4.12 -8.64 -1.35
CA LEU A 54 3.19 -8.74 -2.46
C LEU A 54 3.70 -9.74 -3.49
N THR A 55 2.82 -10.60 -3.97
CA THR A 55 3.13 -11.37 -5.18
C THR A 55 3.30 -10.42 -6.37
N MET A 56 3.95 -10.89 -7.44
CA MET A 56 4.05 -10.09 -8.68
C MET A 56 2.68 -9.80 -9.30
N GLU A 57 1.69 -10.67 -9.09
CA GLU A 57 0.33 -10.49 -9.58
C GLU A 57 -0.38 -9.36 -8.81
N ASP A 58 -0.37 -9.43 -7.48
CA ASP A 58 -0.96 -8.39 -6.63
C ASP A 58 -0.29 -7.02 -6.84
N ALA A 59 1.04 -7.01 -7.03
CA ALA A 59 1.77 -5.79 -7.31
C ALA A 59 1.32 -5.11 -8.63
N ARG A 60 1.00 -5.91 -9.67
CA ARG A 60 0.45 -5.37 -10.92
C ARG A 60 -0.95 -4.82 -10.73
N VAL A 61 -1.81 -5.55 -10.03
CA VAL A 61 -3.18 -5.08 -9.72
C VAL A 61 -3.13 -3.75 -8.98
N LEU A 62 -2.24 -3.62 -7.98
CA LEU A 62 -2.05 -2.35 -7.28
C LEU A 62 -1.54 -1.25 -8.21
N ALA A 63 -0.57 -1.53 -9.07
CA ALA A 63 -0.05 -0.53 -10.02
C ALA A 63 -1.11 -0.03 -11.00
N GLU A 64 -2.06 -0.88 -11.40
CA GLU A 64 -3.17 -0.51 -12.28
C GLU A 64 -4.25 0.31 -11.56
N GLN A 65 -4.56 -0.02 -10.31
CA GLN A 65 -5.66 0.60 -9.56
C GLN A 65 -5.25 1.91 -8.86
N LEU A 66 -4.02 1.98 -8.37
CA LEU A 66 -3.56 3.07 -7.50
C LEU A 66 -3.69 4.47 -8.14
N PRO A 67 -3.34 4.70 -9.42
CA PRO A 67 -3.49 6.02 -10.03
C PRO A 67 -4.94 6.54 -10.01
N GLY A 68 -5.92 5.66 -10.28
CA GLY A 68 -7.33 6.03 -10.25
C GLY A 68 -7.81 6.39 -8.85
N LEU A 69 -7.34 5.68 -7.83
CA LEU A 69 -7.64 5.99 -6.43
C LEU A 69 -7.05 7.34 -6.00
N LEU A 70 -5.83 7.65 -6.43
CA LEU A 70 -5.19 8.94 -6.15
C LEU A 70 -5.95 10.09 -6.80
N MET A 71 -6.34 9.96 -8.07
CA MET A 71 -7.16 10.98 -8.74
C MET A 71 -8.50 11.22 -8.05
N ALA A 72 -9.16 10.16 -7.59
CA ALA A 72 -10.42 10.27 -6.86
C ALA A 72 -10.24 11.00 -5.51
N HIS A 73 -9.14 10.73 -4.80
CA HIS A 73 -8.80 11.44 -3.58
C HIS A 73 -8.54 12.93 -3.84
N ASP A 74 -7.73 13.27 -4.83
CA ASP A 74 -7.39 14.66 -5.15
C ASP A 74 -8.63 15.47 -5.53
N ALA A 75 -9.56 14.86 -6.29
CA ALA A 75 -10.83 15.50 -6.62
C ALA A 75 -11.71 15.74 -5.38
N ALA A 76 -11.77 14.78 -4.45
CA ALA A 76 -12.51 14.92 -3.20
C ALA A 76 -11.91 16.01 -2.29
N GLU A 77 -10.58 16.05 -2.16
CA GLU A 77 -9.85 17.08 -1.42
C GLU A 77 -10.07 18.48 -2.01
N HIS A 78 -10.07 18.59 -3.33
CA HIS A 78 -10.33 19.86 -4.00
C HIS A 78 -11.76 20.36 -3.71
N ALA A 79 -12.76 19.49 -3.88
CA ALA A 79 -14.16 19.84 -3.61
C ALA A 79 -14.38 20.24 -2.14
N ALA A 80 -13.75 19.54 -1.19
CA ALA A 80 -13.82 19.88 0.23
C ALA A 80 -13.24 21.28 0.53
N ARG A 81 -12.14 21.65 -0.15
CA ARG A 81 -11.53 22.99 -0.02
C ARG A 81 -12.41 24.08 -0.61
N GLU A 82 -13.01 23.86 -1.77
CA GLU A 82 -13.93 24.82 -2.39
C GLU A 82 -15.16 25.06 -1.50
N GLN A 83 -15.73 23.99 -0.94
CA GLN A 83 -16.86 24.10 -0.02
C GLN A 83 -16.48 24.89 1.25
N ALA A 84 -15.32 24.61 1.83
CA ALA A 84 -14.84 25.35 3.00
C ALA A 84 -14.62 26.84 2.71
N ALA A 85 -14.09 27.18 1.52
CA ALA A 85 -13.91 28.57 1.10
C ALA A 85 -15.26 29.29 0.92
N ALA A 86 -16.24 28.65 0.27
CA ALA A 86 -17.58 29.21 0.10
C ALA A 86 -18.29 29.47 1.43
N ILE A 87 -18.10 28.59 2.43
CA ILE A 87 -18.62 28.79 3.78
C ILE A 87 -17.94 29.98 4.47
N ALA A 88 -16.62 30.12 4.29
CA ALA A 88 -15.85 31.22 4.89
C ALA A 88 -16.18 32.59 4.26
N GLU A 89 -16.48 32.65 2.96
CA GLU A 89 -16.92 33.88 2.28
C GLU A 89 -18.35 34.30 2.64
N ALA A 90 -19.18 33.35 3.07
CA ALA A 90 -20.57 33.58 3.46
C ALA A 90 -20.75 33.92 4.96
N ALA A 91 -19.68 33.89 5.75
CA ALA A 91 -19.65 34.16 7.19
C ALA A 91 -19.16 35.58 7.51
#